data_AF-A0A2P2KQ96-F1
#
_entry.id   AF-A0A2P2KQ96-F1
#
_cell.length_a   1.000
_cell.length_b   1.000
_cell.length_c   1.000
_cell.angle_alpha   90.00
_cell.angle_beta   90.00
_cell.angle_gamma   90.00
#
_symmetry.space_group_name_H-M   'P 1'
#
loop_
_entity.id
_entity.type
_entity.pdbx_description
1 polymer ?
#
loop_
_entity_poly.entity_id
_entity_poly.type
_entity_poly.pdbx_seq_one_letter_code
_entity_poly.pdbx_strand_id
1 'polypeptide(L)'
;MSFKCVRRLQGFYLINGQHYDSYLFVFYINGGRSPCSPLQLVLAAVTCMRSGLKSVAARLRRNHDKSPKWPKCKETHTLIPMQKKRNLTCECTGYDCV
;
A
#
# COMPACT_ATOMS: atom_id res chain seq x y z
N MET A 1 -19.42 -2.27 16.63
CA MET A 1 -18.34 -1.53 17.34
C MET A 1 -17.27 -2.54 17.72
N SER A 2 -16.11 -2.54 17.05
CA SER A 2 -15.07 -3.58 17.22
C SER A 2 -13.78 -3.00 17.81
N PHE A 3 -13.65 -2.99 19.12
CA PHE A 3 -12.43 -2.59 19.83
C PHE A 3 -11.37 -3.70 19.74
N LYS A 4 -10.10 -3.34 19.48
CA LYS A 4 -8.96 -4.26 19.51
C LYS A 4 -8.20 -4.08 20.83
N CYS A 5 -7.91 -5.18 21.53
CA CYS A 5 -6.99 -5.16 22.69
C CYS A 5 -5.55 -5.04 22.18
N VAL A 6 -4.84 -3.98 22.55
CA VAL A 6 -3.48 -3.70 22.05
C VAL A 6 -2.39 -3.94 23.08
N ARG A 7 -2.71 -3.89 24.37
CA ARG A 7 -1.70 -4.02 25.44
C ARG A 7 -2.32 -4.42 26.77
N ARG A 8 -1.63 -5.30 27.50
CA ARG A 8 -1.83 -5.54 28.93
C ARG A 8 -0.83 -4.69 29.72
N LEU A 9 -1.31 -3.96 30.74
CA LEU A 9 -0.52 -3.15 31.64
C LEU A 9 -0.51 -3.85 33.00
N GLN A 10 0.62 -4.45 33.36
CA GLN A 10 0.75 -5.21 34.61
C GLN A 10 0.72 -4.29 35.83
N GLY A 11 -0.04 -4.67 36.85
CA GLY A 11 -0.15 -3.98 38.14
C GLY A 11 -0.61 -2.52 38.06
N PHE A 12 -1.29 -2.14 36.98
CA PHE A 12 -1.61 -0.74 36.66
C PHE A 12 -2.53 -0.07 37.68
N TYR A 13 -3.53 -0.80 38.19
CA TYR A 13 -4.44 -0.28 39.20
C TYR A 13 -4.05 -0.79 40.59
N LEU A 14 -4.12 0.09 41.59
CA LEU A 14 -4.06 -0.29 42.99
C LEU A 14 -5.45 -0.07 43.61
N ILE A 15 -6.15 -1.17 43.93
CA ILE A 15 -7.50 -1.14 44.48
C ILE A 15 -7.48 -1.95 45.78
N ASN A 16 -7.88 -1.35 46.90
CA ASN A 16 -7.83 -1.95 48.24
C ASN A 16 -6.46 -2.57 48.59
N GLY A 17 -5.38 -1.90 48.21
CA GLY A 17 -4.01 -2.36 48.46
C GLY A 17 -3.53 -3.51 47.57
N GLN A 18 -4.36 -3.99 46.65
CA GLN A 18 -4.00 -5.03 45.69
C GLN A 18 -3.77 -4.45 44.29
N HIS A 19 -2.71 -4.91 43.63
CA HIS A 19 -2.41 -4.56 42.24
C HIS A 19 -3.26 -5.38 41.26
N TYR A 20 -3.84 -4.71 40.28
CA TYR A 20 -4.61 -5.30 39.20
C TYR A 20 -4.08 -4.85 37.85
N ASP A 21 -4.07 -5.78 36.92
CA ASP A 21 -3.70 -5.51 35.55
C ASP A 21 -4.84 -4.79 34.83
N SER A 22 -4.47 -3.93 33.88
CA SER A 22 -5.42 -3.30 32.98
C SER A 22 -5.14 -3.69 31.53
N TYR A 23 -6.16 -3.50 30.68
CA TYR A 23 -6.09 -3.82 29.27
C TYR A 23 -6.46 -2.58 28.46
N LEU A 24 -5.61 -2.22 27.52
CA LEU A 24 -5.83 -1.10 26.61
C LEU A 24 -6.56 -1.59 25.36
N PHE A 25 -7.73 -1.00 25.10
CA PHE A 25 -8.54 -1.26 23.93
C PHE A 25 -8.57 -0.02 23.03
N VAL A 26 -8.40 -0.21 21.73
CA VAL A 26 -8.42 0.87 20.73
C VAL A 26 -9.50 0.58 19.69
N PHE A 27 -10.25 1.62 19.33
CA PHE A 27 -11.17 1.60 18.20
C PHE A 27 -10.70 2.60 17.15
N TYR A 28 -10.33 2.08 15.99
CA TYR A 28 -9.89 2.92 14.88
C TYR A 28 -11.07 3.39 14.05
N ILE A 29 -11.17 4.70 13.85
CA ILE A 29 -12.18 5.35 13.00
C ILE A 29 -11.56 5.80 11.68
N ASN A 30 -12.37 5.90 10.63
CA ASN A 30 -12.00 6.51 9.33
C ASN A 30 -10.71 5.95 8.71
N GLY A 31 -10.48 4.64 8.82
CA GLY A 31 -9.28 4.01 8.25
C GLY A 31 -8.00 4.21 9.08
N GLY A 32 -8.11 4.72 10.31
CA GLY A 32 -7.01 4.72 11.27
C GLY A 32 -6.45 3.30 11.47
N ARG A 33 -5.14 3.19 11.65
CA ARG A 33 -4.44 1.91 11.85
C ARG A 33 -3.37 2.07 12.91
N SER A 34 -2.99 0.97 13.54
CA SER A 34 -1.82 0.98 14.44
C SER A 34 -0.55 1.26 13.65
N PRO A 35 0.50 1.81 14.30
CA PRO A 35 1.82 1.90 13.71
C PRO A 35 2.25 0.52 13.21
N CYS A 36 2.66 0.44 11.95
CA CYS A 36 3.02 -0.83 11.34
C CYS A 36 4.48 -1.18 11.67
N SER A 37 4.75 -2.45 11.93
CA SER A 37 6.10 -2.96 12.17
C SER A 37 7.02 -2.67 10.96
N PRO A 38 8.33 -2.41 11.16
CA PRO A 38 9.29 -2.25 10.07
C PRO A 38 9.22 -3.38 9.03
N LEU A 39 8.98 -4.62 9.47
CA LEU A 39 8.86 -5.78 8.60
C LEU A 39 7.62 -5.70 7.70
N GLN A 40 6.50 -5.19 8.22
CA GLN A 40 5.29 -4.99 7.42
C GLN A 40 5.49 -3.87 6.39
N LEU A 41 6.27 -2.83 6.74
CA LEU A 41 6.63 -1.77 5.80
C LEU A 41 7.50 -2.32 4.65
N VAL A 42 8.46 -3.18 4.97
CA VAL A 42 9.26 -3.90 3.96
C VAL A 42 8.37 -4.79 3.09
N LEU A 43 7.42 -5.51 3.67
CA LEU A 43 6.48 -6.34 2.91
C LEU A 43 5.62 -5.50 1.97
N ALA A 44 5.13 -4.35 2.42
CA ALA A 44 4.39 -3.40 1.57
C ALA A 44 5.27 -2.87 0.43
N ALA A 45 6.54 -2.54 0.68
CA ALA A 45 7.47 -2.12 -0.36
C ALA A 45 7.73 -3.23 -1.38
N VAL A 46 7.97 -4.46 -0.93
CA VAL A 46 8.19 -5.63 -1.81
C VAL A 46 6.97 -5.92 -2.68
N THR A 47 5.76 -5.87 -2.10
CA THR A 47 4.53 -6.08 -2.88
C THR A 47 4.32 -4.95 -3.90
N CYS A 48 4.58 -3.70 -3.52
CA CYS A 48 4.55 -2.57 -4.44
C CYS A 48 5.55 -2.76 -5.60
N MET A 49 6.81 -3.09 -5.31
CA MET A 49 7.84 -3.38 -6.32
C MET A 49 7.42 -4.52 -7.25
N ARG A 50 6.93 -5.63 -6.69
CA ARG A 50 6.45 -6.79 -7.46
C ARG A 50 5.32 -6.41 -8.41
N SER A 51 4.39 -5.58 -7.97
CA SER A 51 3.30 -5.08 -8.81
C SER A 51 3.81 -4.17 -9.93
N GLY A 52 4.78 -3.30 -9.63
CA GLY A 52 5.46 -2.44 -10.60
C GLY A 52 6.18 -3.24 -11.68
N LEU A 53 6.97 -4.25 -11.28
CA LEU A 53 7.67 -5.15 -12.20
C LEU A 53 6.71 -5.92 -13.11
N LYS A 54 5.59 -6.44 -12.56
CA LYS A 54 4.55 -7.09 -13.37
C LYS A 54 3.95 -6.12 -14.41
N SER A 55 3.70 -4.87 -14.03
CA SER A 55 3.19 -3.84 -14.93
C SER A 55 4.18 -3.50 -16.05
N VAL A 56 5.47 -3.37 -15.73
CA VAL A 56 6.52 -3.12 -16.73
C VAL A 56 6.66 -4.32 -17.67
N ALA A 57 6.68 -5.54 -17.15
CA ALA A 57 6.73 -6.76 -17.98
C ALA A 57 5.52 -6.85 -18.93
N ALA A 58 4.32 -6.53 -18.45
CA ALA A 58 3.12 -6.48 -19.29
C ALA A 58 3.21 -5.39 -20.37
N ARG A 59 3.78 -4.22 -20.07
CA ARG A 59 4.04 -3.16 -21.06
C ARG A 59 5.11 -3.54 -22.07
N LEU A 60 6.16 -4.24 -21.64
CA LEU A 60 7.24 -4.69 -22.52
C LEU A 60 6.73 -5.73 -23.51
N ARG A 61 5.92 -6.70 -23.06
CA ARG A 61 5.25 -7.67 -23.95
C ARG A 61 4.39 -6.96 -25.01
N ARG A 62 3.55 -5.99 -24.60
CA ARG A 62 2.76 -5.19 -25.53
C ARG A 62 3.58 -4.33 -26.50
N ASN A 63 4.80 -3.93 -26.12
CA ASN A 63 5.71 -3.24 -27.04
C ASN A 63 6.39 -4.21 -28.00
N HIS A 64 6.68 -5.45 -27.58
CA HIS A 64 7.28 -6.44 -28.46
C HIS A 64 6.30 -6.99 -29.51
N ASP A 65 5.01 -7.10 -29.16
CA ASP A 65 3.92 -7.41 -30.09
C ASP A 65 3.65 -6.27 -31.10
N LYS A 66 4.15 -5.06 -30.82
CA LYS A 66 4.20 -3.96 -31.78
C LYS A 66 5.62 -3.88 -32.32
N SER A 67 5.90 -4.61 -33.40
CA SER A 67 7.17 -4.59 -34.15
C SER A 67 7.90 -3.24 -34.04
N PRO A 68 9.22 -3.20 -33.74
CA PRO A 68 9.95 -1.94 -33.69
C PRO A 68 9.96 -1.33 -35.10
N LYS A 69 9.01 -0.43 -35.37
CA LYS A 69 9.08 0.42 -36.57
C LYS A 69 10.24 1.37 -36.33
N TRP A 70 11.38 0.96 -36.88
CA TRP A 70 12.58 1.74 -37.13
C TRP A 70 12.21 3.21 -37.36
N PRO A 71 12.78 4.18 -36.62
CA PRO A 71 12.58 5.58 -36.95
C PRO A 71 13.37 5.89 -38.22
N LYS A 72 12.75 5.70 -39.39
CA LYS A 72 13.19 6.38 -40.61
C LYS A 72 12.77 7.83 -40.44
N CYS A 73 13.74 8.67 -40.08
CA CYS A 73 13.61 10.12 -40.14
C CYS A 73 13.23 10.52 -41.57
N LYS A 74 11.97 10.93 -41.78
CA LYS A 74 11.51 11.87 -42.82
C LYS A 74 10.17 12.50 -42.41
N GLU A 75 10.28 13.76 -42.03
CA GLU A 75 9.45 14.93 -42.40
C GLU A 75 7.91 14.91 -42.25
N THR A 76 7.47 15.77 -41.32
CA THR A 76 6.34 16.72 -41.36
C THR A 76 4.99 16.26 -41.91
N HIS A 77 3.99 16.09 -41.04
CA HIS A 77 2.69 16.80 -41.08
C HIS A 77 1.76 16.41 -39.91
N THR A 78 1.43 17.43 -39.12
CA THR A 78 0.17 17.74 -38.39
C THR A 78 -0.76 16.61 -37.87
N LEU A 79 -1.03 16.62 -36.55
CA LEU A 79 -2.36 16.70 -35.88
C LEU A 79 -2.39 15.95 -34.52
N ILE A 80 -2.73 16.70 -33.46
CA ILE A 80 -3.00 16.26 -32.07
C ILE A 80 -4.29 15.42 -32.05
N PRO A 81 -4.38 14.29 -31.29
CA PRO A 81 -5.13 14.34 -30.02
C PRO A 81 -4.70 13.38 -28.87
N MET A 82 -5.04 13.85 -27.66
CA MET A 82 -5.55 13.10 -26.50
C MET A 82 -4.58 12.66 -25.39
N GLN A 83 -4.49 13.52 -24.37
CA GLN A 83 -3.99 13.20 -23.04
C GLN A 83 -4.82 12.06 -22.42
N LYS A 84 -4.20 10.91 -22.14
CA LYS A 84 -4.79 9.88 -21.27
C LYS A 84 -4.14 9.93 -19.89
N LYS A 85 -4.70 10.80 -19.05
CA LYS A 85 -4.50 10.83 -17.59
C LYS A 85 -4.91 9.47 -17.02
N ARG A 86 -3.95 8.58 -16.78
CA ARG A 86 -4.18 7.37 -15.96
C ARG A 86 -3.82 7.73 -14.54
N ASN A 87 -4.84 7.99 -13.72
CA ASN A 87 -4.73 7.96 -12.28
C ASN A 87 -4.21 6.57 -11.89
N LEU A 88 -2.98 6.52 -11.41
CA LEU A 88 -2.37 5.30 -10.89
C LEU A 88 -2.81 5.16 -9.43
N THR A 89 -4.09 4.83 -9.22
CA THR A 89 -4.57 4.50 -7.88
C THR A 89 -4.01 3.13 -7.52
N CYS A 90 -2.97 3.11 -6.69
CA CYS A 90 -2.48 1.89 -6.07
C CYS A 90 -3.45 1.54 -4.94
N GLU A 91 -4.42 0.66 -5.20
CA GLU A 91 -5.19 0.03 -4.14
C GLU A 91 -4.29 -1.02 -3.48
N CYS A 92 -3.48 -0.56 -2.54
CA CYS A 92 -2.71 -1.44 -1.69
C CYS A 92 -3.68 -2.06 -0.68
N THR A 93 -4.00 -3.34 -0.89
CA THR A 93 -4.83 -4.15 0.00
C THR A 93 -4.40 -3.92 1.44
N GLY A 94 -5.35 -3.54 2.29
CA GLY A 94 -5.07 -3.10 3.66
C GLY A 94 -4.35 -4.18 4.45
N TYR A 95 -3.11 -3.88 4.85
CA TYR A 95 -2.42 -4.65 5.88
C TYR A 95 -2.99 -4.25 7.23
N ASP A 96 -3.55 -5.22 7.95
CA ASP A 96 -3.93 -5.06 9.35
C ASP A 96 -2.65 -5.09 10.21
N CYS A 97 -2.35 -3.95 10.81
CA CYS A 97 -1.27 -3.80 11.76
C CYS A 97 -1.80 -4.30 13.13
N VAL A 98 -1.06 -5.20 13.79
CA VAL A 98 -1.39 -5.78 15.11
C VAL A 98 -0.75 -4.93 16.18
#